data_AF-A0ABC9QUM5-F1
#
_entry.id   AF-A0ABC9QUM5-F1
#
_cell.length_a   1.000
_cell.length_b   1.000
_cell.length_c   1.000
_cell.angle_alpha   90.00
_cell.angle_beta   90.00
_cell.angle_gamma   90.00
#
_symmetry.space_group_name_H-M   'P 1'
#
loop_
_entity.id
_entity.type
_entity.pdbx_description
1 polymer ?
#
loop_
_entity_poly.entity_id
_entity_poly.type
_entity_poly.pdbx_seq_one_letter_code
_entity_poly.pdbx_strand_id
1 'polypeptide(L)'
;MTQMMSGLIPGETIETPEAYIDQNQKVPAHVIIHLLTDNQTQTRLKNQAIREKKKGIVMKDKSKRLMGMNVYITTTPLEEVLMNYVHSLYSLR
;
A
#
# COMPACT_ATOMS: atom_id res chain seq x y z
N MET A 1 -5.36 7.22 -8.53
CA MET A 1 -4.31 6.92 -7.52
C MET A 1 -3.74 8.18 -6.89
N THR A 2 -3.02 9.06 -7.60
CA THR A 2 -2.42 10.26 -6.98
C THR A 2 -3.43 11.18 -6.29
N GLN A 3 -4.63 11.32 -6.87
CA GLN A 3 -5.73 12.11 -6.30
C GLN A 3 -6.42 11.44 -5.09
N MET A 4 -6.32 10.11 -4.95
CA MET A 4 -6.81 9.42 -3.76
C MET A 4 -5.85 9.60 -2.57
N MET A 5 -4.57 9.84 -2.84
CA MET A 5 -3.55 10.03 -1.80
C MET A 5 -3.57 11.43 -1.17
N SER A 6 -4.05 12.46 -1.88
CA SER A 6 -3.93 13.85 -1.42
C SER A 6 -4.84 14.19 -0.24
N GLY A 7 -5.80 13.33 0.10
CA GLY A 7 -6.71 13.51 1.24
C GLY A 7 -6.37 12.68 2.48
N LEU A 8 -5.33 11.84 2.44
CA LEU A 8 -5.03 10.88 3.51
C LEU A 8 -3.92 11.37 4.42
N ILE A 9 -4.07 11.12 5.72
CA ILE A 9 -3.08 11.45 6.75
C ILE A 9 -2.03 10.32 6.81
N PRO A 10 -0.72 10.63 6.98
CA PRO A 10 0.30 9.59 7.19
C PRO A 10 -0.07 8.65 8.35
N GLY A 11 -0.03 7.34 8.11
CA GLY A 11 -0.46 6.30 9.06
C GLY A 11 -1.93 5.89 8.94
N GLU A 12 -2.73 6.59 8.13
CA GLU A 12 -4.14 6.27 7.90
C GLU A 12 -4.31 5.06 6.98
N THR A 13 -5.41 4.33 7.21
CA THR A 13 -5.83 3.19 6.40
C THR A 13 -7.21 3.44 5.83
N ILE A 14 -7.38 3.23 4.53
CA ILE A 14 -8.68 3.28 3.87
C ILE A 14 -8.99 1.96 3.18
N GLU A 15 -10.28 1.70 3.05
CA GLU A 15 -10.80 0.49 2.41
C GLU A 15 -11.70 0.85 1.22
N THR A 16 -11.59 0.06 0.16
CA THR A 16 -12.52 0.06 -0.96
C THR A 16 -13.16 -1.33 -1.05
N PRO A 17 -14.44 -1.48 -0.64
CA PRO A 17 -15.11 -2.79 -0.58
C PRO A 17 -15.59 -3.29 -1.95
N GLU A 18 -15.64 -2.43 -2.96
CA GLU A 18 -16.12 -2.76 -4.31
C GLU A 18 -14.97 -3.13 -5.25
N ALA A 19 -14.18 -4.14 -4.89
CA ALA A 19 -13.13 -4.66 -5.77
C ALA A 19 -13.45 -6.08 -6.26
N TYR A 20 -12.98 -6.38 -7.47
CA TYR A 20 -13.12 -7.69 -8.09
C TYR A 20 -11.76 -8.13 -8.62
N ILE A 21 -11.34 -9.35 -8.29
CA ILE A 21 -9.99 -9.85 -8.62
C ILE A 21 -9.90 -10.30 -10.08
N ASP A 22 -11.03 -10.67 -10.69
CA ASP A 22 -11.10 -11.13 -12.08
C ASP A 22 -12.25 -10.45 -12.84
N GLN A 23 -12.02 -10.22 -14.13
CA GLN A 23 -13.00 -9.68 -15.07
C GLN A 23 -14.11 -10.69 -15.36
N ASN A 24 -13.77 -11.99 -15.37
CA ASN A 24 -14.71 -13.07 -15.69
C ASN A 24 -15.40 -13.63 -14.45
N GLN A 25 -14.64 -13.86 -13.38
CA GLN A 25 -15.16 -14.27 -12.08
C GLN A 25 -15.16 -13.07 -11.15
N LYS A 26 -16.35 -12.47 -10.95
CA LYS A 26 -16.56 -11.37 -9.99
C LYS A 26 -16.49 -11.88 -8.54
N VAL A 27 -15.34 -12.42 -8.15
CA VAL A 27 -15.07 -12.77 -6.76
C VAL A 27 -14.98 -11.45 -5.99
N PRO A 28 -15.89 -11.22 -5.03
CA PRO A 28 -15.86 -10.01 -4.25
C PRO A 28 -14.57 -9.98 -3.43
N ALA A 29 -13.89 -8.85 -3.49
CA ALA A 29 -12.71 -8.57 -2.71
C ALA A 29 -12.76 -7.13 -2.22
N HIS A 30 -11.97 -6.85 -1.21
CA HIS A 30 -11.78 -5.49 -0.74
C HIS A 30 -10.29 -5.13 -0.77
N VAL A 31 -10.04 -3.87 -1.12
CA VAL A 31 -8.70 -3.31 -1.25
C VAL A 31 -8.47 -2.39 -0.07
N ILE A 32 -7.41 -2.67 0.69
CA ILE A 32 -7.00 -1.88 1.84
C ILE A 32 -5.72 -1.15 1.49
N ILE A 33 -5.75 0.18 1.57
CA ILE A 33 -4.59 1.03 1.31
C ILE A 33 -4.16 1.65 2.64
N HIS A 34 -2.92 1.40 3.02
CA HIS A 34 -2.31 2.01 4.20
C HIS A 34 -1.22 3.00 3.77
N LEU A 35 -1.36 4.27 4.17
CA LEU A 35 -0.33 5.28 3.95
C LEU A 35 0.71 5.18 5.05
N LEU A 36 1.97 5.02 4.69
CA LEU A 36 3.05 4.91 5.67
C LEU A 36 3.28 6.23 6.38
N THR A 37 3.85 6.13 7.57
CA THR A 37 4.37 7.30 8.27
C THR A 37 5.56 7.90 7.52
N ASP A 38 5.84 9.19 7.75
CA ASP A 38 6.98 9.86 7.12
C ASP A 38 8.30 9.16 7.43
N ASN A 39 8.50 8.70 8.67
CA ASN A 39 9.69 7.97 9.09
C ASN A 39 9.88 6.65 8.32
N GLN A 40 8.80 5.89 8.12
CA GLN A 40 8.82 4.66 7.33
C GLN A 40 9.11 4.96 5.85
N THR A 41 8.48 5.99 5.30
CA THR A 41 8.67 6.42 3.91
C THR A 41 10.12 6.84 3.65
N GLN A 42 10.69 7.68 4.53
CA GLN A 42 12.09 8.10 4.43
C GLN A 42 13.06 6.93 4.51
N THR A 43 12.79 5.97 5.41
CA THR A 43 13.61 4.74 5.52
C THR A 43 13.58 3.91 4.23
N ARG A 44 12.39 3.74 3.62
CA ARG A 44 12.26 3.07 2.32
C ARG A 44 12.99 3.81 1.21
N LEU A 45 12.90 5.13 1.15
CA LEU A 45 13.60 5.94 0.14
C LEU A 45 15.12 5.84 0.27
N LYS A 46 15.65 5.84 1.50
CA LYS A 46 17.09 5.62 1.74
C LYS A 46 17.53 4.23 1.27
N ASN A 47 16.80 3.19 1.64
CA ASN A 47 17.08 1.81 1.19
C ASN A 47 17.00 1.67 -0.32
N GLN A 48 16.04 2.36 -0.95
CA GLN A 48 15.92 2.40 -2.41
C GLN A 48 17.13 3.10 -3.05
N ALA A 49 17.58 4.24 -2.54
CA ALA A 49 18.77 4.93 -3.06
C ALA A 49 20.04 4.05 -3.01
N ILE A 50 20.21 3.26 -1.94
CA ILE A 50 21.30 2.27 -1.83
C ILE A 50 21.17 1.20 -2.92
N ARG A 51 19.96 0.68 -3.16
CA ARG A 51 19.70 -0.32 -4.21
C ARG A 51 19.91 0.24 -5.62
N GLU A 52 19.50 1.48 -5.87
CA GLU A 52 19.71 2.17 -7.15
C GLU A 52 21.21 2.33 -7.43
N LYS A 53 21.99 2.77 -6.45
CA LYS A 53 23.46 2.85 -6.56
C LYS A 53 24.10 1.49 -6.81
N LYS A 54 23.65 0.44 -6.12
CA LYS A 54 24.18 -0.93 -6.27
C LYS A 54 23.86 -1.55 -7.63
N LYS A 55 22.65 -1.31 -8.16
CA LYS A 55 22.18 -1.90 -9.43
C LYS A 55 22.44 -1.01 -10.65
N GLY A 56 22.78 0.27 -10.45
CA GLY A 56 22.92 1.26 -11.53
C GLY A 56 21.61 1.63 -12.22
N ILE A 57 20.45 1.32 -11.62
CA ILE A 57 19.13 1.56 -12.20
C ILE A 57 18.41 2.58 -11.31
N VAL A 58 18.01 3.71 -11.90
CA VAL A 58 17.26 4.76 -11.20
C VAL A 58 15.76 4.52 -11.36
N MET A 59 15.03 4.49 -10.25
CA MET A 59 13.58 4.35 -10.29
C MET A 59 12.90 5.69 -10.58
N LYS A 60 11.80 5.66 -11.35
CA LYS A 60 11.01 6.84 -11.71
C LYS A 60 10.39 7.50 -10.47
N ASP A 61 10.26 8.82 -10.49
CA ASP A 61 9.69 9.59 -9.36
C ASP A 61 8.26 9.17 -9.00
N LYS A 62 7.43 8.85 -10.00
CA LYS A 62 6.07 8.34 -9.77
C LYS A 62 6.09 7.05 -8.95
N SER A 63 7.02 6.14 -9.24
CA SER A 63 7.17 4.89 -8.50
C SER A 63 7.70 5.15 -7.09
N LYS A 64 8.61 6.12 -6.90
CA LYS A 64 9.12 6.52 -5.58
C LYS A 64 8.01 7.07 -4.69
N ARG A 65 7.10 7.88 -5.26
CA ARG A 65 5.90 8.37 -4.55
C ARG A 65 5.00 7.23 -4.08
N LEU A 66 4.81 6.20 -4.91
CA LEU A 66 3.99 5.03 -4.55
C LEU A 66 4.64 4.11 -3.50
N MET A 67 5.94 4.25 -3.20
CA MET A 67 6.58 3.46 -2.14
C MET A 67 6.10 3.83 -0.73
N GLY A 68 5.51 5.03 -0.58
CA GLY A 68 4.94 5.54 0.66
C GLY A 68 3.64 4.87 1.08
N MET A 69 3.16 3.84 0.37
CA MET A 69 1.96 3.10 0.75
C MET A 69 2.18 1.59 0.73
N ASN A 70 1.33 0.88 1.46
CA ASN A 70 1.10 -0.53 1.29
C ASN A 70 -0.33 -0.75 0.78
N VAL A 71 -0.49 -1.70 -0.13
CA VAL A 71 -1.79 -2.11 -0.66
C VAL A 71 -1.97 -3.58 -0.32
N TYR A 72 -3.10 -3.91 0.28
CA TYR A 72 -3.51 -5.26 0.61
C TYR A 72 -4.82 -5.56 -0.11
N ILE A 73 -4.94 -6.80 -0.59
CA ILE A 73 -6.13 -7.28 -1.27
C ILE A 73 -6.54 -8.54 -0.53
N THR A 74 -7.81 -8.62 -0.15
CA THR A 74 -8.33 -9.80 0.52
C THR A 74 -9.77 -10.09 0.10
N THR A 75 -10.11 -11.37 0.11
CA THR A 75 -11.47 -11.89 -0.14
C THR A 75 -12.19 -12.22 1.17
N THR A 76 -11.51 -12.06 2.31
CA THR A 76 -12.08 -12.29 3.64
C THR A 76 -13.29 -11.38 3.84
N PRO A 77 -14.34 -11.80 4.56
CA PRO A 77 -15.43 -10.89 4.92
C PRO A 77 -14.97 -9.85 5.94
N LEU A 78 -15.54 -8.63 5.86
CA LEU A 78 -15.19 -7.49 6.73
C LEU A 78 -15.40 -7.80 8.23
N GLU A 79 -16.29 -8.73 8.53
CA GLU A 79 -16.62 -9.18 9.89
C GLU A 79 -15.49 -9.94 10.58
N GLU A 80 -14.60 -10.58 9.82
CA GLU A 80 -13.52 -11.41 10.37
C GLU A 80 -12.25 -10.61 10.68
N VAL A 81 -11.92 -9.61 9.86
CA VAL A 81 -10.69 -8.82 10.01
C VAL A 81 -10.97 -7.34 9.80
N LEU A 82 -10.86 -6.58 10.90
CA LEU A 82 -10.93 -5.12 10.88
C LEU A 82 -9.74 -4.53 10.10
N MET A 83 -10.03 -3.59 9.20
CA MET A 83 -9.07 -2.97 8.27
C MET A 83 -7.80 -2.43 8.96
N ASN A 84 -7.96 -1.88 10.17
CA ASN A 84 -6.87 -1.25 10.93
C ASN A 84 -5.78 -2.23 11.38
N TYR A 85 -6.11 -3.52 11.47
CA TYR A 85 -5.16 -4.55 11.90
C TYR A 85 -4.41 -5.19 10.74
N VAL A 86 -4.92 -5.09 9.51
CA VAL A 86 -4.31 -5.73 8.33
C VAL A 86 -2.90 -5.22 8.13
N HIS A 87 -2.67 -3.90 8.20
CA HIS A 87 -1.33 -3.36 8.06
C HIS A 87 -0.38 -3.95 9.13
N SER A 88 -0.80 -3.94 10.39
CA SER A 88 -0.01 -4.45 11.52
C SER A 88 0.35 -5.92 11.36
N LEU A 89 -0.55 -6.76 10.85
CA LEU A 89 -0.30 -8.19 10.63
C LEU A 89 0.76 -8.44 9.56
N TYR A 90 0.72 -7.68 8.46
CA TYR A 90 1.64 -7.87 7.33
C TYR A 90 2.93 -7.04 7.43
N SER A 91 2.98 -6.03 8.30
CA SER A 91 4.16 -5.17 8.50
C SER A 91 5.24 -5.79 9.39
N LEU A 92 4.97 -6.93 10.04
CA LEU A 92 5.91 -7.62 10.94
C LEU A 92 7.05 -8.36 10.20
N ARG A 93 7.20 -8.17 8.88
CA ARG A 93 8.16 -8.87 8.02
C ARG A 93 9.37 -8.02 7.63
#